data_AF-A0AA51M135-F1
#
_entry.id   AF-A0AA51M135-F1
#
_cell.length_a   1.000
_cell.length_b   1.000
_cell.length_c   1.000
_cell.angle_alpha   90.00
_cell.angle_beta   90.00
_cell.angle_gamma   90.00
#
_symmetry.space_group_name_H-M   'P 1'
#
loop_
_entity.id
_entity.type
_entity.pdbx_description
1 polymer ?
#
loop_
_entity_poly.entity_id
_entity_poly.type
_entity_poly.pdbx_seq_one_letter_code
_entity_poly.pdbx_strand_id
1 'polypeptide(L)' 'MTENTGNPQQYDASQDPDADPEQLQSSAPTQPDQAEGEDDDAGPEA' A
#
# COMPACT_ATOMS: atom_id res chain seq x y z
N MET A 1 27.66 12.84 17.10
CA MET A 1 26.54 12.59 16.17
C MET A 1 27.19 12.24 14.84
N THR A 2 26.99 11.04 14.31
CA THR A 2 27.51 10.67 12.99
C THR A 2 26.55 11.23 11.96
N GLU A 3 26.95 12.31 11.29
CA GLU A 3 26.20 12.89 10.20
C GLU A 3 26.23 11.89 9.04
N ASN A 4 25.11 11.21 8.81
CA ASN A 4 24.90 10.43 7.59
C ASN A 4 24.75 11.45 6.45
N THR A 5 25.86 11.94 5.91
CA THR A 5 25.93 12.68 4.65
C THR A 5 25.68 11.69 3.51
N GLY A 6 24.48 11.11 3.52
CA GLY A 6 23.97 10.33 2.41
C GLY A 6 23.93 11.25 1.20
N ASN A 7 24.89 11.04 0.30
CA ASN A 7 24.90 11.65 -1.02
C ASN A 7 23.46 11.50 -1.57
N PRO A 8 22.71 12.59 -1.88
CA PRO A 8 21.35 12.46 -2.34
C PRO A 8 21.42 11.85 -3.74
N GLN A 9 21.41 10.52 -3.79
CA GLN A 9 21.31 9.80 -5.03
C GLN A 9 20.02 10.26 -5.68
N GLN A 10 20.17 10.88 -6.85
CA GLN A 10 19.05 11.27 -7.66
C GLN A 10 18.22 10.01 -7.91
N TYR A 11 16.91 10.11 -7.70
CA TYR A 11 16.03 8.99 -7.99
C TYR A 11 16.09 8.67 -9.48
N ASP A 12 16.28 7.39 -9.80
CA ASP A 12 16.33 6.87 -11.17
C ASP A 12 15.09 6.00 -11.41
N ALA A 13 14.10 6.57 -12.11
CA ALA A 13 12.86 5.90 -12.45
C ALA A 13 13.08 4.64 -13.30
N SER A 14 14.22 4.52 -14.01
CA SER A 14 14.50 3.32 -14.81
C SER A 14 14.85 2.09 -13.97
N GLN A 15 15.23 2.31 -12.71
CA GLN A 15 15.51 1.25 -11.74
C GLN A 15 14.31 0.99 -10.82
N ASP A 16 13.22 1.74 -10.97
CA ASP A 16 12.02 1.59 -10.16
C ASP A 16 11.00 0.68 -10.89
N PRO A 17 10.75 -0.54 -10.41
CA PRO A 17 9.73 -1.42 -10.99
C PRO A 17 8.32 -0.82 -10.89
N ASP A 18 8.09 0.11 -9.96
CA ASP A 18 6.81 0.79 -9.78
C ASP A 18 6.65 2.00 -10.72
N ALA A 19 7.71 2.41 -11.43
CA ALA A 19 7.63 3.49 -12.43
C ALA A 19 7.01 3.02 -13.76
N ASP A 20 6.91 1.71 -13.99
CA ASP A 20 6.29 1.12 -15.18
C ASP A 20 4.80 0.79 -14.93
N PRO A 21 3.86 1.50 -15.58
CA PRO A 21 2.43 1.27 -15.38
C PRO A 21 1.96 -0.13 -15.80
N GLU A 22 2.65 -0.79 -16.74
CA GLU A 22 2.31 -2.15 -17.15
C GLU A 22 2.66 -3.17 -16.05
N GLN A 23 3.67 -2.88 -15.22
CA GLN A 23 4.07 -3.73 -14.09
C GLN A 23 3.13 -3.61 -12.90
N LEU A 24 2.55 -2.43 -12.68
CA LEU A 24 1.56 -2.18 -11.62
C LEU A 24 0.25 -2.96 -11.85
N GLN A 25 -0.14 -3.18 -13.12
CA GLN A 25 -1.38 -3.87 -13.47
C GLN A 25 -1.32 -5.40 -13.26
N SER A 26 -0.12 -5.98 -13.33
CA SER A 26 0.08 -7.44 -13.24
C SER A 26 0.02 -7.96 -11.80
N SER A 27 0.25 -7.09 -10.82
CA SER A 27 0.48 -7.47 -9.42
C SER A 27 -0.55 -6.87 -8.47
N ALA A 28 -1.82 -6.78 -8.87
CA ALA A 28 -2.86 -6.36 -7.93
C ALA A 28 -3.03 -7.45 -6.85
N PRO A 29 -2.62 -7.21 -5.58
CA PRO A 29 -2.93 -8.14 -4.53
C PRO A 29 -4.45 -8.20 -4.41
N THR A 30 -5.00 -9.41 -4.41
CA THR A 30 -6.40 -9.61 -4.03
C THR A 30 -6.53 -9.06 -2.62
N GLN A 31 -7.22 -7.92 -2.49
CA GLN A 31 -7.55 -7.40 -1.18
C GLN A 31 -8.34 -8.51 -0.47
N PRO A 32 -7.92 -8.93 0.74
CA PRO A 32 -8.75 -9.84 1.51
C PRO A 32 -10.12 -9.20 1.67
N ASP A 33 -11.17 -10.00 1.57
CA ASP A 33 -12.51 -9.55 1.91
C ASP A 33 -12.41 -8.98 3.32
N GLN A 34 -12.62 -7.66 3.46
CA GLN A 34 -12.67 -7.06 4.78
C GLN A 34 -13.90 -7.68 5.41
N ALA A 35 -13.67 -8.63 6.33
CA ALA A 35 -14.74 -9.30 7.06
C ALA A 35 -15.76 -8.22 7.44
N GLU A 36 -16.97 -8.37 6.92
CA GLU A 36 -18.12 -7.53 7.17
C GLU A 36 -18.07 -7.22 8.66
N GLY A 37 -17.70 -5.98 9.01
CA GLY A 37 -17.57 -5.61 10.41
C GLY A 37 -18.93 -5.93 11.00
N GLU A 38 -19.00 -6.91 11.90
CA GLU A 38 -20.20 -7.16 12.66
C GLU A 38 -20.62 -5.82 13.27
N ASP A 39 -21.63 -5.18 12.69
CA ASP A 39 -22.48 -4.20 13.37
C ASP A 39 -23.25 -5.00 14.44
N ASP A 40 -22.53 -5.48 15.45
CA ASP A 40 -23.09 -6.04 16.68
C ASP A 40 -23.39 -4.84 17.60
N ASP A 41 -24.42 -4.07 17.24
CA ASP A 41 -25.20 -3.32 18.23
C ASP A 41 -26.68 -3.66 18.08
N ALA A 42 -27.25 -4.13 19.18
CA ALA A 42 -28.33 -5.08 19.23
C ALA A 42 -29.73 -4.43 19.30
N GLY A 43 -30.68 -5.04 18.57
CA GLY A 43 -32.08 -5.22 19.02
C GLY A 43 -33.17 -4.40 18.31
N PRO A 44 -34.32 -5.00 17.97
CA PRO A 44 -35.56 -4.26 17.80
C PRO A 44 -36.17 -3.97 19.17
N GLU A 45 -36.13 -2.72 19.64
CA GLU A 45 -37.07 -2.31 20.71
C GLU A 45 -38.47 -2.18 20.09
N ALA A 46 -39.38 -3.01 20.59
CA ALA A 46 -40.79 -3.09 20.21
C ALA A 46 -41.65 -2.08 20.96
#